data_AF-A0A4Q4WPC6-F1
#
_entry.id   AF-A0A4Q4WPC6-F1
#
_cell.length_a   1.000
_cell.length_b   1.000
_cell.length_c   1.000
_cell.angle_alpha   90.00
_cell.angle_beta   90.00
_cell.angle_gamma   90.00
#
_symmetry.space_group_name_H-M   'P 1'
#
loop_
_entity.id
_entity.type
_entity.pdbx_description
1 polymer ?
#
loop_
_entity_poly.entity_id
_entity_poly.type
_entity_poly.pdbx_seq_one_letter_code
_entity_poly.pdbx_strand_id
1 'polypeptide(L)'
;MATSVDSFQVKVYQGASAVLFAFDVADADRADLAGFAIQCTPQGGAPYWMPNRLTFDTPIHADAPLKAGKYADSIDAPFQSFHWVHFPPHAAAQLAYTVHARYFVSTNPVQLETRATRIVTVTLQQPMSDWVTVGMVRGYVSSQAFIDHYGGNTALAPDKRAQTKSPLLYDTQPYQNKYAYLGATGRHLIIDLLNQCHASDGYGIDVLATVARSA
;
A
#
# COMPACT_ATOMS: atom_id res chain seq x y z
N MET A 1 16.79 -31.47 9.70
CA MET A 1 16.88 -30.57 8.53
C MET A 1 15.46 -30.15 8.21
N ALA A 2 15.18 -28.85 8.11
CA ALA A 2 13.84 -28.39 7.76
C ALA A 2 13.46 -28.94 6.38
N THR A 3 12.30 -29.57 6.26
CA THR A 3 11.80 -30.04 4.98
C THR A 3 11.47 -28.81 4.12
N SER A 4 12.12 -28.68 2.97
CA SER A 4 11.78 -27.65 1.98
C SER A 4 10.31 -27.81 1.56
N VAL A 5 9.56 -26.70 1.50
CA VAL A 5 8.18 -26.71 1.00
C VAL A 5 8.16 -26.32 -0.47
N ASP A 6 8.15 -27.32 -1.34
CA ASP A 6 8.24 -27.12 -2.78
C ASP A 6 6.94 -26.55 -3.37
N SER A 7 5.79 -26.78 -2.73
CA SER A 7 4.49 -26.25 -3.15
C SER A 7 4.34 -24.74 -2.98
N PHE A 8 5.26 -24.08 -2.25
CA PHE A 8 5.17 -22.63 -2.04
C PHE A 8 5.34 -21.88 -3.36
N GLN A 9 4.32 -21.10 -3.72
CA GLN A 9 4.31 -20.23 -4.90
C GLN A 9 4.02 -18.78 -4.49
N VAL A 10 4.57 -17.86 -5.27
CA VAL A 10 4.31 -16.43 -5.15
C VAL A 10 3.97 -15.89 -6.53
N LYS A 11 2.80 -15.24 -6.64
CA LYS A 11 2.45 -14.44 -7.81
C LYS A 11 2.37 -12.98 -7.38
N VAL A 12 2.92 -12.11 -8.22
CA VAL A 12 2.93 -10.68 -7.97
C VAL A 12 2.17 -9.95 -9.05
N TYR A 13 1.34 -9.00 -8.63
CA TYR A 13 0.61 -8.07 -9.50
C TYR A 13 1.15 -6.67 -9.26
N GLN A 14 1.75 -6.12 -10.31
CA GLN A 14 2.32 -4.78 -10.31
C GLN A 14 1.25 -3.73 -10.57
N GLY A 15 1.18 -2.72 -9.70
CA GLY A 15 0.46 -1.48 -9.95
C GLY A 15 1.39 -0.31 -10.26
N ALA A 16 0.83 0.89 -10.41
CA ALA A 16 1.59 2.12 -10.65
C ALA A 16 2.52 2.49 -9.48
N SER A 17 2.07 2.25 -8.25
CA SER A 17 2.75 2.67 -7.02
C SER A 17 2.67 1.62 -5.90
N ALA A 18 2.23 0.41 -6.23
CA ALA A 18 1.93 -0.64 -5.27
C ALA A 18 2.19 -2.00 -5.91
N VAL A 19 2.45 -2.99 -5.06
CA VAL A 19 2.67 -4.37 -5.45
C VAL A 19 1.74 -5.23 -4.63
N LEU A 20 0.86 -5.98 -5.29
CA LEU A 20 0.00 -6.98 -4.66
C LEU A 20 0.66 -8.35 -4.78
N PHE A 21 0.88 -9.00 -3.65
CA PHE A 21 1.36 -10.37 -3.55
C PHE A 21 0.17 -11.31 -3.34
N ALA A 22 0.19 -12.42 -4.05
CA ALA A 22 -0.64 -13.58 -3.81
C ALA A 22 0.27 -14.78 -3.51
N PHE A 23 0.03 -15.43 -2.39
CA PHE A 23 0.79 -16.58 -1.92
C PHE A 23 -0.05 -17.83 -2.10
N ASP A 24 0.59 -18.95 -2.41
CA ASP A 24 -0.05 -20.26 -2.40
C ASP A 24 0.88 -21.30 -1.80
N VAL A 25 0.29 -22.23 -1.05
CA VAL A 25 0.94 -23.38 -0.41
C VAL A 25 -0.10 -24.49 -0.44
N ALA A 26 0.28 -25.69 -0.90
CA ALA A 26 -0.66 -26.82 -0.95
C ALA A 26 -1.13 -27.20 0.46
N ASP A 27 -2.38 -27.66 0.60
CA ASP A 27 -2.97 -27.99 1.92
C ASP A 27 -2.11 -28.94 2.74
N ALA A 28 -1.50 -29.94 2.10
CA ALA A 28 -0.62 -30.92 2.75
C ALA A 28 0.62 -30.29 3.42
N ASP A 29 1.04 -29.11 2.95
CA ASP A 29 2.23 -28.41 3.44
C ASP A 29 1.89 -27.24 4.38
N ARG A 30 0.60 -26.99 4.68
CA ARG A 30 0.18 -25.86 5.54
C ARG A 30 0.35 -26.12 7.04
N ALA A 31 0.69 -27.34 7.43
CA ALA A 31 0.93 -27.68 8.84
C ALA A 31 2.02 -26.75 9.42
N ASP A 32 1.70 -26.10 10.52
CA ASP A 32 2.53 -25.11 11.22
C ASP A 32 2.90 -23.85 10.42
N LEU A 33 2.21 -23.56 9.29
CA LEU A 33 2.45 -22.34 8.53
C LEU A 33 2.10 -21.11 9.39
N ALA A 34 3.12 -20.32 9.73
CA ALA A 34 2.97 -19.08 10.49
C ALA A 34 2.62 -17.88 9.59
N GLY A 35 2.98 -17.96 8.30
CA GLY A 35 2.66 -16.95 7.29
C GLY A 35 3.83 -16.66 6.36
N PHE A 36 3.85 -15.44 5.81
CA PHE A 36 4.83 -15.03 4.80
C PHE A 36 5.63 -13.80 5.24
N ALA A 37 6.95 -13.89 5.17
CA ALA A 37 7.85 -12.75 5.38
C ALA A 37 8.29 -12.17 4.04
N ILE A 38 8.46 -10.85 3.96
CA ILE A 38 8.87 -10.20 2.71
C ILE A 38 9.99 -9.21 3.00
N GLN A 39 11.13 -9.40 2.35
CA GLN A 39 12.20 -8.41 2.25
C GLN A 39 12.08 -7.67 0.92
N CYS A 40 12.13 -6.34 0.97
CA CYS A 40 12.16 -5.49 -0.21
C CYS A 40 13.56 -4.89 -0.37
N THR A 41 14.11 -4.98 -1.57
CA THR A 41 15.38 -4.36 -1.95
C THR A 41 15.14 -3.41 -3.13
N PRO A 42 15.00 -2.10 -2.87
CA PRO A 42 14.96 -1.09 -3.92
C PRO A 42 16.26 -1.06 -4.72
N GLN A 43 16.17 -0.85 -6.03
CA GLN A 43 17.37 -0.60 -6.84
C GLN A 43 18.11 0.63 -6.31
N GLY A 44 19.39 0.46 -5.95
CA GLY A 44 20.21 1.52 -5.35
C GLY A 44 19.88 1.83 -3.88
N GLY A 45 18.98 1.09 -3.25
CA GLY A 45 18.62 1.23 -1.83
C GLY A 45 19.06 0.03 -0.97
N ALA A 46 19.03 0.21 0.34
CA ALA A 46 19.25 -0.89 1.28
C ALA A 46 18.02 -1.80 1.39
N PRO A 47 18.21 -3.12 1.61
CA PRO A 47 17.10 -4.02 1.87
C PRO A 47 16.43 -3.69 3.20
N TYR A 48 15.11 -3.87 3.26
CA TYR A 48 14.34 -3.77 4.50
C TYR A 48 13.26 -4.85 4.56
N TRP A 49 12.96 -5.29 5.77
CA TRP A 49 11.81 -6.14 6.02
C TRP A 49 10.53 -5.32 5.99
N MET A 50 9.50 -5.84 5.33
CA MET A 50 8.19 -5.20 5.42
C MET A 50 7.69 -5.31 6.86
N PRO A 51 7.22 -4.20 7.44
CA PRO A 51 6.78 -4.21 8.82
C PRO A 51 5.38 -4.82 8.95
N ASN A 52 5.13 -5.51 10.06
CA ASN A 52 3.83 -6.01 10.48
C ASN A 52 3.50 -5.47 11.88
N ARG A 53 2.20 -5.28 12.15
CA ARG A 53 1.68 -4.89 13.48
C ARG A 53 1.08 -6.06 14.24
N LEU A 54 0.84 -7.19 13.57
CA LEU A 54 0.35 -8.42 14.19
C LEU A 54 1.54 -9.28 14.61
N THR A 55 1.86 -9.25 15.90
CA THR A 55 2.93 -10.05 16.52
C THR A 55 2.34 -11.20 17.34
N PHE A 56 3.18 -12.14 17.75
CA PHE A 56 2.76 -13.28 18.58
C PHE A 56 2.88 -13.03 20.09
N ASP A 57 3.55 -11.95 20.51
CA ASP A 57 3.80 -11.63 21.91
C ASP A 57 2.61 -10.96 22.59
N THR A 58 1.72 -10.33 21.81
CA THR A 58 0.63 -9.51 22.33
C THR A 58 -0.70 -9.95 21.70
N PRO A 59 -1.65 -10.49 22.49
CA PRO A 59 -3.01 -10.74 22.01
C PRO A 59 -3.67 -9.44 21.55
N ILE A 60 -4.29 -9.47 20.36
CA ILE A 60 -5.07 -8.35 19.83
C ILE A 60 -6.54 -8.74 19.87
N HIS A 61 -7.34 -7.95 20.60
CA HIS A 61 -8.79 -8.12 20.72
C HIS A 61 -9.51 -7.02 19.92
N ALA A 62 -10.74 -7.31 19.45
CA ALA A 62 -11.50 -6.39 18.60
C ALA A 62 -11.86 -5.05 19.29
N ASP A 63 -11.87 -5.03 20.62
CA ASP A 63 -12.13 -3.87 21.47
C ASP A 63 -10.86 -3.11 21.86
N ALA A 64 -9.67 -3.63 21.51
CA ALA A 64 -8.42 -2.94 21.79
C ALA A 64 -8.34 -1.65 20.95
N PRO A 65 -8.07 -0.49 21.57
CA PRO A 65 -7.86 0.74 20.81
C PRO A 65 -6.72 0.52 19.82
N LEU A 66 -6.90 1.00 18.58
CA LEU A 66 -5.84 1.07 17.57
C LEU A 66 -4.74 2.00 18.10
N LYS A 67 -3.83 1.47 18.91
CA LYS A 67 -2.64 2.19 19.34
C LYS A 67 -1.70 2.25 18.14
N ALA A 68 -1.06 3.41 17.93
CA ALA A 68 0.10 3.49 17.06
C ALA A 68 1.12 2.45 17.57
N GLY A 69 1.27 1.38 16.80
CA GLY A 69 1.83 0.13 17.27
C GLY A 69 3.27 -0.05 16.83
N LYS A 70 4.08 -0.59 17.76
CA LYS A 70 5.42 -1.12 17.51
C LYS A 70 5.37 -2.02 16.27
N TYR A 71 6.14 -1.65 15.25
CA TYR A 71 6.32 -2.50 14.08
C TYR A 71 7.32 -3.60 14.41
N ALA A 72 7.03 -4.83 13.97
CA ALA A 72 7.98 -5.92 13.92
C ALA A 72 8.30 -6.24 12.47
N ASP A 73 9.53 -6.67 12.21
CA ASP A 73 9.93 -7.13 10.88
C ASP A 73 9.17 -8.40 10.53
N SER A 74 8.70 -8.51 9.29
CA SER A 74 7.90 -9.68 8.87
C SER A 74 8.64 -11.02 8.97
N ILE A 75 9.97 -11.03 9.10
CA ILE A 75 10.74 -12.26 9.37
C ILE A 75 10.42 -12.86 10.75
N ASP A 76 10.11 -12.01 11.72
CA ASP A 76 9.75 -12.36 13.10
C ASP A 76 8.24 -12.32 13.33
N ALA A 77 7.52 -11.54 12.54
CA ALA A 77 6.06 -11.40 12.56
C ALA A 77 5.47 -11.55 11.14
N PRO A 78 5.46 -12.78 10.56
CA PRO A 78 5.02 -13.01 9.19
C PRO A 78 3.57 -12.62 8.97
N PHE A 79 3.24 -12.25 7.72
CA PHE A 79 1.89 -11.91 7.32
C PHE A 79 1.00 -13.14 7.36
N GLN A 80 -0.02 -13.10 8.22
CA GLN A 80 -1.01 -14.16 8.43
C GLN A 80 -2.15 -14.05 7.40
N SER A 81 -1.80 -13.82 6.14
CA SER A 81 -2.73 -13.70 5.01
C SER A 81 -2.09 -14.27 3.75
N PHE A 82 -2.88 -14.90 2.89
CA PHE A 82 -2.44 -15.39 1.59
C PHE A 82 -2.34 -14.28 0.53
N HIS A 83 -2.58 -13.02 0.91
CA HIS A 83 -2.28 -11.88 0.08
C HIS A 83 -1.73 -10.71 0.90
N TRP A 84 -0.92 -9.87 0.28
CA TRP A 84 -0.39 -8.67 0.92
C TRP A 84 -0.17 -7.56 -0.09
N VAL A 85 -0.32 -6.31 0.32
CA VAL A 85 -0.06 -5.15 -0.55
C VAL A 85 1.08 -4.33 0.02
N HIS A 86 2.07 -4.05 -0.81
CA HIS A 86 3.19 -3.20 -0.48
C HIS A 86 3.14 -1.88 -1.26
N PHE A 87 3.35 -0.78 -0.56
CA PHE A 87 3.49 0.56 -1.14
C PHE A 87 4.94 1.04 -0.93
N PRO A 88 5.86 0.76 -1.86
CA PRO A 88 7.26 1.13 -1.71
C PRO A 88 7.43 2.67 -1.69
N PRO A 89 8.54 3.17 -1.15
CA PRO A 89 8.94 4.56 -1.30
C PRO A 89 8.94 4.98 -2.78
N HIS A 90 8.43 6.18 -3.07
CA HIS A 90 8.15 6.65 -4.44
C HIS A 90 9.37 6.76 -5.36
N ALA A 91 10.60 6.69 -4.83
CA ALA A 91 11.81 6.85 -5.62
C ALA A 91 12.27 5.58 -6.36
N ALA A 92 11.73 4.40 -6.04
CA ALA A 92 12.24 3.14 -6.56
C ALA A 92 11.41 2.61 -7.73
N ALA A 93 11.94 2.73 -8.96
CA ALA A 93 11.32 2.18 -10.15
C ALA A 93 11.43 0.64 -10.22
N GLN A 94 12.55 0.07 -9.79
CA GLN A 94 12.78 -1.38 -9.76
C GLN A 94 12.99 -1.86 -8.32
N LEU A 95 12.37 -2.99 -8.01
CA LEU A 95 12.33 -3.58 -6.67
C LEU A 95 12.56 -5.09 -6.79
N ALA A 96 13.48 -5.63 -5.99
CA ALA A 96 13.61 -7.06 -5.79
C ALA A 96 12.94 -7.45 -4.47
N TYR A 97 12.16 -8.51 -4.48
CA TYR A 97 11.47 -9.06 -3.32
C TYR A 97 11.98 -10.46 -3.03
N THR A 98 12.36 -10.70 -1.78
CA THR A 98 12.63 -12.05 -1.26
C THR A 98 11.49 -12.39 -0.31
N VAL A 99 10.71 -13.41 -0.67
CA VAL A 99 9.54 -13.86 0.10
C VAL A 99 9.86 -15.20 0.74
N HIS A 100 9.62 -15.32 2.04
CA HIS A 100 9.86 -16.54 2.81
C HIS A 100 8.54 -17.11 3.34
N ALA A 101 8.31 -18.40 3.14
CA ALA A 101 7.28 -19.13 3.87
C ALA A 101 7.83 -19.48 5.26
N ARG A 102 7.20 -18.93 6.30
CA ARG A 102 7.62 -19.05 7.70
C ARG A 102 6.73 -20.04 8.44
N TYR A 103 7.35 -20.90 9.22
CA TYR A 103 6.67 -21.97 9.97
C TYR A 103 7.03 -21.92 11.44
N PHE A 104 6.09 -22.31 12.30
CA PHE A 104 6.36 -22.53 13.71
C PHE A 104 7.23 -23.76 13.90
N VAL A 105 8.29 -23.60 14.69
CA VAL A 105 9.11 -24.69 15.25
C VAL A 105 8.72 -24.95 16.70
N SER A 106 8.39 -23.86 17.40
CA SER A 106 7.82 -23.88 18.75
C SER A 106 6.87 -22.70 18.90
N THR A 107 5.83 -22.88 19.69
CA THR A 107 4.89 -21.81 20.06
C THR A 107 5.12 -21.27 21.47
N ASN A 108 6.01 -21.91 22.25
CA ASN A 108 6.38 -21.44 23.59
C ASN A 108 7.84 -21.83 23.95
N PRO A 109 8.82 -20.92 23.80
CA PRO A 109 8.71 -19.61 23.18
C PRO A 109 8.43 -19.72 21.67
N VAL A 110 7.88 -18.66 21.06
CA VAL A 110 7.69 -18.63 19.61
C VAL A 110 9.04 -18.69 18.92
N GLN A 111 9.22 -19.71 18.08
CA GLN A 111 10.39 -19.89 17.22
C GLN A 111 9.92 -20.17 15.80
N LEU A 112 10.50 -19.46 14.84
CA LEU A 112 10.13 -19.54 13.44
C LEU A 112 11.31 -19.99 12.58
N GLU A 113 11.02 -20.81 11.58
CA GLU A 113 11.97 -21.19 10.54
C GLU A 113 11.46 -20.87 9.14
N THR A 114 12.39 -20.70 8.21
CA THR A 114 12.07 -20.56 6.79
C THR A 114 12.12 -21.94 6.15
N ARG A 115 11.00 -22.40 5.59
CA ARG A 115 10.96 -23.67 4.85
C ARG A 115 11.00 -23.51 3.33
N ALA A 116 10.73 -22.31 2.83
CA ALA A 116 10.86 -22.02 1.40
C ALA A 116 11.08 -20.53 1.15
N THR A 117 11.78 -20.21 0.07
CA THR A 117 12.07 -18.84 -0.37
C THR A 117 11.76 -18.69 -1.86
N ARG A 118 11.19 -17.56 -2.25
CA ARG A 118 10.98 -17.15 -3.65
C ARG A 118 11.50 -15.73 -3.84
N ILE A 119 12.12 -15.48 -4.99
CA ILE A 119 12.62 -14.16 -5.35
C ILE A 119 11.85 -13.67 -6.57
N VAL A 120 11.36 -12.43 -6.53
CA VAL A 120 10.63 -11.80 -7.63
C VAL A 120 11.16 -10.39 -7.85
N THR A 121 11.38 -10.00 -9.10
CA THR A 121 11.72 -8.64 -9.48
C THR A 121 10.50 -7.96 -10.09
N VAL A 122 10.24 -6.72 -9.68
CA VAL A 122 9.10 -5.92 -10.13
C VAL A 122 9.61 -4.55 -10.55
N THR A 123 9.07 -4.00 -11.63
CA THR A 123 9.40 -2.65 -12.10
C THR A 123 8.13 -1.81 -12.09
N LEU A 124 7.91 -1.00 -11.06
CA LEU A 124 6.73 -0.15 -10.98
C LEU A 124 6.63 0.77 -12.20
N GLN A 125 5.51 0.68 -12.90
CA GLN A 125 5.23 1.49 -14.07
C GLN A 125 3.76 1.90 -14.06
N GLN A 126 3.52 3.14 -14.46
CA GLN A 126 2.18 3.64 -14.64
C GLN A 126 1.49 2.85 -15.78
N PRO A 127 0.31 2.26 -15.52
CA PRO A 127 -0.43 1.57 -16.56
C PRO A 127 -0.91 2.58 -17.60
N MET A 128 -0.35 2.47 -18.79
CA MET A 128 -0.61 3.33 -19.94
C MET A 128 -0.67 2.48 -21.20
N SER A 129 -1.59 2.83 -22.08
CA SER A 129 -1.65 2.39 -23.47
C SER A 129 -1.56 3.61 -24.38
N ASP A 130 -1.50 3.42 -25.69
CA ASP A 130 -1.39 4.51 -26.67
C ASP A 130 -2.54 5.52 -26.60
N TRP A 131 -3.70 5.14 -26.05
CA TRP A 131 -4.91 5.96 -26.04
C TRP A 131 -5.51 6.20 -24.64
N VAL A 132 -5.05 5.50 -23.61
CA VAL A 132 -5.55 5.69 -22.24
C VAL A 132 -4.45 5.50 -21.19
N THR A 133 -4.46 6.39 -20.22
CA THR A 133 -3.62 6.33 -19.02
C THR A 133 -4.51 6.24 -17.78
N VAL A 134 -4.24 5.29 -16.90
CA VAL A 134 -5.03 5.11 -15.67
C VAL A 134 -4.25 5.66 -14.47
N GLY A 135 -4.84 6.61 -13.77
CA GLY A 135 -4.34 7.16 -12.52
C GLY A 135 -5.16 6.67 -11.33
N MET A 136 -4.48 6.12 -10.33
CA MET A 136 -5.12 5.70 -9.08
C MET A 136 -4.96 6.77 -8.00
N VAL A 137 -5.96 6.89 -7.13
CA VAL A 137 -5.90 7.68 -5.89
C VAL A 137 -5.65 6.76 -4.69
N ARG A 138 -5.02 7.27 -3.63
CA ARG A 138 -4.92 6.58 -2.33
C ARG A 138 -6.24 6.76 -1.58
N GLY A 139 -7.13 5.78 -1.71
CA GLY A 139 -8.51 5.84 -1.23
C GLY A 139 -8.75 5.61 0.27
N TYR A 140 -7.83 5.94 1.20
CA TYR A 140 -8.05 5.63 2.62
C TYR A 140 -7.49 6.67 3.60
N VAL A 141 -8.34 7.62 3.97
CA VAL A 141 -8.11 8.58 5.07
C VAL A 141 -8.11 7.90 6.45
N SER A 142 -8.68 6.69 6.54
CA SER A 142 -8.65 5.82 7.72
C SER A 142 -7.52 4.78 7.68
N SER A 143 -6.65 4.81 6.65
CA SER A 143 -5.51 3.89 6.62
C SER A 143 -4.56 4.19 7.77
N GLN A 144 -3.95 3.13 8.30
CA GLN A 144 -2.89 3.26 9.30
C GLN A 144 -1.75 4.15 8.80
N ALA A 145 -1.39 4.04 7.51
CA ALA A 145 -0.37 4.89 6.89
C ALA A 145 -0.75 6.38 6.89
N PHE A 146 -2.03 6.71 6.68
CA PHE A 146 -2.50 8.09 6.77
C PHE A 146 -2.50 8.59 8.22
N ILE A 147 -2.99 7.78 9.17
CA ILE A 147 -3.00 8.12 10.60
C ILE A 147 -1.58 8.32 11.12
N ASP A 148 -0.63 7.48 10.74
CA ASP A 148 0.77 7.60 11.13
C ASP A 148 1.43 8.87 10.54
N HIS A 149 1.09 9.23 9.30
CA HIS A 149 1.71 10.37 8.61
C HIS A 149 1.08 11.72 8.97
N TYR A 150 -0.24 11.77 9.16
CA TYR A 150 -1.00 13.00 9.35
C TYR A 150 -1.78 13.07 10.66
N GLY A 151 -2.04 11.95 11.36
CA GLY A 151 -2.90 11.89 12.53
C GLY A 151 -4.38 11.63 12.21
N GLY A 152 -5.10 10.98 13.14
CA GLY A 152 -6.45 10.43 12.92
C GLY A 152 -7.60 11.44 12.80
N ASN A 153 -7.37 12.73 13.03
CA ASN A 153 -8.39 13.79 12.96
C ASN A 153 -7.95 14.97 12.06
N THR A 154 -7.11 14.71 11.08
CA THR A 154 -6.56 15.77 10.25
C THR A 154 -7.55 16.28 9.21
N ALA A 155 -7.78 17.60 9.23
CA ALA A 155 -8.65 18.27 8.29
C ALA A 155 -8.14 18.11 6.84
N LEU A 156 -9.05 17.69 5.96
CA LEU A 156 -8.83 17.50 4.52
C LEU A 156 -9.49 18.58 3.66
N ALA A 157 -10.24 19.50 4.26
CA ALA A 157 -10.82 20.62 3.56
C ALA A 157 -11.12 21.76 4.54
N PRO A 158 -11.33 22.98 4.06
CA PRO A 158 -11.77 24.10 4.88
C PRO A 158 -13.13 23.84 5.54
N ASP A 159 -13.29 24.26 6.81
CA ASP A 159 -14.51 24.04 7.62
C ASP A 159 -15.76 24.74 7.06
N LYS A 160 -15.59 25.81 6.27
CA LYS A 160 -16.67 26.69 5.81
C LYS A 160 -17.13 26.45 4.38
N ARG A 161 -17.11 25.19 3.91
CA ARG A 161 -17.57 24.84 2.55
C ARG A 161 -19.00 25.30 2.24
N ALA A 162 -19.90 25.29 3.22
CA ALA A 162 -21.31 25.66 3.03
C ALA A 162 -21.60 27.17 3.12
N GLN A 163 -20.65 28.01 3.56
CA GLN A 163 -20.91 29.41 3.91
C GLN A 163 -20.51 30.42 2.82
N THR A 164 -19.71 30.01 1.84
CA THR A 164 -19.35 30.86 0.69
C THR A 164 -20.30 30.58 -0.47
N LYS A 165 -20.85 31.64 -1.08
CA LYS A 165 -21.79 31.56 -2.21
C LYS A 165 -21.20 30.97 -3.50
N SER A 166 -19.92 30.61 -3.51
CA SER A 166 -19.25 30.02 -4.67
C SER A 166 -18.49 28.75 -4.26
N PRO A 167 -18.89 27.57 -4.73
CA PRO A 167 -18.28 26.28 -4.39
C PRO A 167 -16.88 26.08 -5.00
N LEU A 168 -16.32 27.09 -5.66
CA LEU A 168 -15.03 27.02 -6.36
C LEU A 168 -13.94 27.92 -5.77
N LEU A 169 -14.22 28.71 -4.72
CA LEU A 169 -13.32 29.78 -4.23
C LEU A 169 -12.73 29.52 -2.83
N TYR A 170 -12.50 28.26 -2.46
CA TYR A 170 -11.89 27.95 -1.16
C TYR A 170 -10.36 28.05 -1.22
N ASP A 171 -9.75 28.61 -0.17
CA ASP A 171 -8.30 28.48 0.01
C ASP A 171 -7.94 27.03 0.34
N THR A 172 -7.34 26.37 -0.64
CA THR A 172 -6.89 24.97 -0.52
C THR A 172 -5.38 24.88 -0.28
N GLN A 173 -4.66 26.00 -0.20
CA GLN A 173 -3.22 26.03 -0.02
C GLN A 173 -2.75 25.19 1.19
N PRO A 174 -3.43 25.23 2.37
CA PRO A 174 -3.03 24.43 3.53
C PRO A 174 -3.20 22.90 3.35
N TYR A 175 -3.89 22.47 2.31
CA TYR A 175 -4.26 21.07 2.07
C TYR A 175 -3.52 20.45 0.88
N GLN A 176 -2.74 21.23 0.12
CA GLN A 176 -2.10 20.75 -1.12
C GLN A 176 -1.19 19.54 -0.90
N ASN A 177 -0.43 19.51 0.19
CA ASN A 177 0.41 18.35 0.52
C ASN A 177 -0.43 17.07 0.74
N LYS A 178 -1.57 17.17 1.43
CA LYS A 178 -2.49 16.05 1.67
C LYS A 178 -3.18 15.62 0.37
N TYR A 179 -3.53 16.58 -0.49
CA TYR A 179 -4.11 16.27 -1.80
C TYR A 179 -3.10 15.62 -2.73
N ALA A 180 -1.83 16.00 -2.69
CA ALA A 180 -0.78 15.29 -3.41
C ALA A 180 -0.63 13.86 -2.90
N TYR A 181 -0.57 13.68 -1.56
CA TYR A 181 -0.48 12.36 -0.95
C TYR A 181 -1.68 11.46 -1.30
N LEU A 182 -2.91 11.94 -1.09
CA LEU A 182 -4.14 11.18 -1.32
C LEU A 182 -4.45 11.02 -2.81
N GLY A 183 -4.18 12.05 -3.61
CA GLY A 183 -4.50 12.08 -5.03
C GLY A 183 -3.55 11.23 -5.88
N ALA A 184 -2.31 11.03 -5.43
CA ALA A 184 -1.29 10.23 -6.10
C ALA A 184 -1.25 10.47 -7.63
N THR A 185 -1.09 9.41 -8.43
CA THR A 185 -1.05 9.50 -9.89
C THR A 185 -2.35 10.06 -10.47
N GLY A 186 -3.51 9.76 -9.87
CA GLY A 186 -4.80 10.29 -10.33
C GLY A 186 -4.84 11.82 -10.34
N ARG A 187 -4.35 12.46 -9.27
CA ARG A 187 -4.27 13.93 -9.21
C ARG A 187 -3.29 14.49 -10.24
N HIS A 188 -2.13 13.86 -10.43
CA HIS A 188 -1.17 14.33 -11.45
C HIS A 188 -1.80 14.32 -12.84
N LEU A 189 -2.43 13.22 -13.25
CA LEU A 189 -3.07 13.12 -14.57
C LEU A 189 -4.17 14.15 -14.77
N ILE A 190 -5.00 14.41 -13.75
CA ILE A 190 -6.04 15.44 -13.84
C ILE A 190 -5.40 16.82 -14.02
N ILE A 191 -4.41 17.17 -13.20
CA ILE A 191 -3.74 18.47 -13.30
C ILE A 191 -2.99 18.64 -14.63
N ASP A 192 -2.32 17.60 -15.10
CA ASP A 192 -1.61 17.61 -16.38
C ASP A 192 -2.58 17.81 -17.55
N LEU A 193 -3.73 17.12 -17.54
CA LEU A 193 -4.78 17.32 -18.54
C LEU A 193 -5.31 18.77 -18.53
N LEU A 194 -5.61 19.31 -17.34
CA LEU A 194 -6.08 20.70 -17.21
C LEU A 194 -5.05 21.69 -17.75
N ASN A 195 -3.76 21.47 -17.46
CA ASN A 195 -2.67 22.32 -17.94
C ASN A 195 -2.52 22.24 -19.47
N GLN A 196 -2.66 21.05 -20.05
CA GLN A 196 -2.60 20.86 -21.52
C GLN A 196 -3.74 21.59 -22.22
N CYS A 197 -4.95 21.50 -21.69
CA CYS A 197 -6.09 22.25 -22.23
C CYS A 197 -5.92 23.76 -22.06
N HIS A 198 -5.41 24.22 -20.92
CA HIS A 198 -5.12 25.65 -20.72
C HIS A 198 -4.08 26.19 -21.70
N ALA A 199 -3.09 25.37 -22.07
CA ALA A 199 -2.03 25.74 -23.00
C ALA A 199 -2.42 25.63 -24.48
N SER A 200 -3.62 25.14 -24.81
CA SER A 200 -4.05 24.92 -26.19
C SER A 200 -5.27 25.74 -26.55
N ASP A 201 -5.19 26.47 -27.65
CA ASP A 201 -6.31 27.26 -28.19
C ASP A 201 -7.40 26.39 -28.87
N GLY A 202 -7.22 25.05 -28.94
CA GLY A 202 -8.06 24.13 -29.71
C GLY A 202 -8.76 23.03 -28.91
N TYR A 203 -8.55 22.95 -27.59
CA TYR A 203 -9.15 21.91 -26.75
C TYR A 203 -10.18 22.50 -25.77
N GLY A 204 -11.37 21.89 -25.71
CA GLY A 204 -12.39 22.15 -24.69
C GLY A 204 -12.36 21.06 -23.62
N ILE A 205 -12.76 21.39 -22.39
CA ILE A 205 -12.94 20.43 -21.30
C ILE A 205 -14.42 20.33 -20.95
N ASP A 206 -14.99 19.14 -21.12
CA ASP A 206 -16.29 18.81 -20.56
C ASP A 206 -16.10 18.01 -19.27
N VAL A 207 -16.46 18.61 -18.12
CA VAL A 207 -16.32 17.98 -16.81
C VAL A 207 -17.68 17.46 -16.34
N LEU A 208 -17.78 16.15 -16.11
CA LEU A 208 -18.89 15.54 -15.40
C LEU A 208 -18.44 15.21 -13.97
N ALA A 209 -18.76 16.07 -13.01
CA ALA A 209 -18.46 15.86 -11.60
C ALA A 209 -19.74 15.59 -10.81
N THR A 210 -19.83 14.42 -10.18
CA THR A 210 -20.91 14.07 -9.24
C THR A 210 -20.43 14.22 -7.81
N VAL A 211 -21.13 15.04 -7.02
CA VAL A 211 -20.86 15.17 -5.58
C VAL A 211 -21.66 14.10 -4.83
N ALA A 212 -20.97 13.08 -4.32
CA ALA A 212 -21.57 12.17 -3.34
C ALA A 212 -21.74 12.93 -2.02
N ARG A 213 -22.99 13.22 -1.63
CA ARG A 213 -23.28 13.71 -0.29
C ARG A 213 -23.20 12.52 0.67
N SER A 214 -22.31 12.58 1.66
CA SER A 214 -22.39 11.71 2.83
C SER A 214 -23.68 12.08 3.59
N ALA A 215 -24.52 11.07 3.85
CA ALA A 215 -25.68 11.18 4.74
C ALA A 215 -25.23 11.41 6.19
#